data_AF-A0A563CV43-F1
#
_entry.id   AF-A0A563CV43-F1
#
_cell.length_a   1.000
_cell.length_b   1.000
_cell.length_c   1.000
_cell.angle_alpha   90.00
_cell.angle_beta   90.00
_cell.angle_gamma   90.00
#
_symmetry.space_group_name_H-M   'P 1'
#
loop_
_entity.id
_entity.type
_entity.pdbx_description
1 polymer ?
#
loop_
_entity_poly.entity_id
_entity_poly.type
_entity_poly.pdbx_seq_one_letter_code
_entity_poly.pdbx_strand_id
1 'polypeptide(L)'
;MFCLLEHSIVDAVARFRRALGYNVLYPMGWDSFGLPAENYAIKTGRSPKQTVPENIANFKNQLQRVGASIDWTREINTSDPAYYKWTQWIFT
;
A
#
# COMPACT_ATOMS: atom_id res chain seq x y z
N MET A 1 4.75 1.44 13.96
CA MET A 1 3.91 0.88 15.04
C MET A 1 2.42 1.10 14.77
N PHE A 2 1.95 2.33 14.49
CA PHE A 2 0.52 2.63 14.29
C PHE A 2 -0.12 1.93 13.07
N CYS A 3 0.56 1.91 11.92
CA CYS A 3 0.10 1.25 10.69
C CYS A 3 -0.21 -0.26 10.85
N LEU A 4 0.46 -0.95 11.78
CA LEU A 4 0.24 -2.39 11.98
C LEU A 4 -1.08 -2.71 12.70
N LEU A 5 -1.60 -1.78 13.51
CA LEU A 5 -2.84 -1.99 14.27
C LEU A 5 -4.08 -1.91 13.37
N GLU A 6 -4.08 -1.00 12.40
CA GLU A 6 -5.19 -0.88 11.46
C GLU A 6 -5.28 -2.12 10.55
N HIS A 7 -4.13 -2.58 10.05
CA HIS A 7 -4.10 -3.76 9.17
C HIS A 7 -4.42 -5.07 9.90
N SER A 8 -4.10 -5.21 11.18
CA SER A 8 -4.37 -6.46 11.93
C SER A 8 -5.86 -6.71 12.14
N ILE A 9 -6.67 -5.66 12.33
CA ILE A 9 -8.13 -5.77 12.48
C ILE A 9 -8.75 -6.30 11.17
N VAL A 10 -8.37 -5.73 10.04
CA VAL A 10 -8.88 -6.15 8.73
C VAL A 10 -8.40 -7.56 8.39
N ASP A 11 -7.17 -7.90 8.74
CA ASP A 11 -6.62 -9.26 8.56
C ASP A 11 -7.42 -10.31 9.33
N ALA A 12 -7.78 -10.03 10.59
CA ALA A 12 -8.60 -10.92 11.41
C ALA A 12 -9.98 -11.15 10.77
N VAL A 13 -10.63 -10.07 10.29
CA VAL A 13 -11.93 -10.16 9.58
C VAL A 13 -11.79 -10.95 8.29
N ALA A 14 -10.75 -10.70 7.49
CA ALA A 14 -10.52 -11.39 6.23
C ALA A 14 -10.33 -12.90 6.46
N ARG A 15 -9.53 -13.29 7.45
CA ARG A 15 -9.31 -14.70 7.83
C ARG A 15 -10.60 -15.36 8.32
N PHE A 16 -11.36 -14.68 9.18
CA PHE A 16 -12.65 -15.18 9.66
C PHE A 16 -13.62 -15.44 8.50
N ARG A 17 -13.75 -14.50 7.56
CA ARG A 17 -14.61 -14.66 6.39
C ARG A 17 -14.14 -15.77 5.46
N ARG A 18 -12.83 -15.95 5.26
CA ARG A 18 -12.29 -17.09 4.49
C ARG A 18 -12.59 -18.43 5.18
N ALA A 19 -12.49 -18.49 6.51
CA ALA A 19 -12.82 -19.69 7.27
C ALA A 19 -14.32 -20.06 7.17
N LEU A 20 -15.19 -19.08 6.98
CA LEU A 20 -16.62 -19.29 6.69
C LEU A 20 -16.92 -19.66 5.22
N GLY A 21 -15.90 -19.80 4.37
CA GLY A 21 -16.05 -20.21 2.96
C GLY A 21 -16.37 -19.07 1.98
N TYR A 22 -16.28 -17.81 2.40
CA TYR A 22 -16.46 -16.68 1.49
C TYR A 22 -15.23 -16.48 0.58
N ASN A 23 -15.48 -15.98 -0.63
CA ASN A 23 -14.42 -15.45 -1.49
C ASN A 23 -14.08 -14.01 -1.05
N VAL A 24 -12.91 -13.83 -0.41
CA VAL A 24 -12.51 -12.57 0.22
C VAL A 24 -11.38 -11.91 -0.55
N LEU A 25 -11.64 -10.71 -1.07
CA LEU A 25 -10.62 -9.83 -1.64
C LEU A 25 -10.06 -8.91 -0.55
N TYR A 26 -8.79 -9.08 -0.22
CA TYR A 26 -8.06 -8.23 0.73
C TYR A 26 -6.75 -7.75 0.08
N PRO A 27 -6.80 -6.67 -0.73
CA PRO A 27 -5.65 -6.14 -1.45
C PRO A 27 -4.94 -5.06 -0.63
N MET A 28 -3.77 -4.65 -1.12
CA MET A 28 -3.01 -3.52 -0.56
C MET A 28 -2.60 -2.57 -1.67
N GLY A 29 -2.45 -1.29 -1.35
CA GLY A 29 -1.91 -0.31 -2.27
C GLY A 29 -1.12 0.77 -1.55
N TRP A 30 -0.34 1.51 -2.33
CA TRP A 30 0.53 2.57 -1.84
C TRP A 30 0.07 3.91 -2.37
N ASP A 31 -0.30 4.78 -1.45
CA ASP A 31 -0.49 6.19 -1.75
C ASP A 31 0.86 6.89 -1.75
N SER A 32 1.42 7.05 -2.95
CA SER A 32 2.81 7.43 -3.21
C SER A 32 2.97 8.85 -3.74
N PHE A 33 1.88 9.59 -3.91
CA PHE A 33 1.88 10.96 -4.43
C PHE A 33 1.50 11.97 -3.34
N GLY A 34 1.71 13.26 -3.66
CA GLY A 34 1.24 14.38 -2.87
C GLY A 34 2.18 14.81 -1.75
N LEU A 35 1.66 15.74 -0.94
CA LEU A 35 2.41 16.46 0.09
C LEU A 35 3.12 15.56 1.11
N PRO A 36 2.58 14.40 1.54
CA PRO A 36 3.30 13.55 2.49
C PRO A 36 4.63 13.02 1.93
N ALA A 37 4.64 12.57 0.67
CA ALA A 37 5.84 12.07 0.00
C ALA A 37 6.85 13.20 -0.28
N GLU A 38 6.36 14.36 -0.70
CA GLU A 38 7.19 15.54 -0.97
C GLU A 38 7.81 16.10 0.31
N ASN A 39 7.04 16.26 1.38
CA ASN A 39 7.56 16.74 2.66
C ASN A 39 8.60 15.79 3.27
N TYR A 40 8.41 14.47 3.09
CA TYR A 40 9.40 13.48 3.50
C TYR A 40 10.70 13.63 2.70
N ALA A 41 10.60 13.81 1.38
CA ALA A 41 11.75 14.07 0.52
C ALA A 41 12.50 15.36 0.89
N ILE A 42 11.78 16.46 1.16
CA ILE A 42 12.38 17.74 1.59
C ILE A 42 13.13 17.57 2.92
N LYS A 43 12.52 16.90 3.90
CA LYS A 43 13.13 16.67 5.22
C LYS A 43 14.38 15.77 5.16
N THR A 44 14.39 14.81 4.25
CA THR A 44 15.50 13.85 4.10
C THR A 44 16.55 14.30 3.09
N GLY A 45 16.29 15.36 2.32
CA GLY A 45 17.15 15.82 1.23
C GLY A 45 17.26 14.82 0.07
N ARG A 46 16.36 13.83 -0.03
CA ARG A 46 16.39 12.76 -1.04
C ARG A 46 15.21 12.89 -1.99
N SER A 47 15.41 12.56 -3.27
CA SER A 47 14.33 12.67 -4.26
C SER A 47 13.14 11.73 -3.94
N PRO A 48 11.88 12.16 -4.11
CA PRO A 48 10.70 11.30 -3.92
C PRO A 48 10.77 10.02 -4.76
N LYS A 49 11.34 10.11 -5.96
CA LYS A 49 11.51 8.98 -6.89
C LYS A 49 12.37 7.85 -6.31
N GLN A 50 13.27 8.16 -5.37
CA GLN A 50 14.11 7.17 -4.69
C GLN A 50 13.51 6.74 -3.36
N THR A 51 12.96 7.66 -2.58
CA THR A 51 12.46 7.37 -1.22
C THR A 51 11.15 6.59 -1.23
N VAL A 52 10.28 6.82 -2.21
CA VAL A 52 8.98 6.13 -2.31
C VAL A 52 9.16 4.61 -2.50
N PRO A 53 9.94 4.10 -3.48
CA PRO A 53 10.17 2.66 -3.62
C PRO A 53 10.81 2.02 -2.38
N GLU A 54 11.77 2.70 -1.74
CA GLU A 54 12.42 2.21 -0.52
C GLU A 54 11.42 2.06 0.63
N ASN A 55 10.55 3.06 0.83
CA ASN A 55 9.52 3.05 1.86
C ASN A 55 8.50 1.94 1.62
N ILE A 56 8.03 1.80 0.38
CA ILE A 56 7.11 0.73 -0.04
C ILE A 56 7.70 -0.65 0.28
N ALA A 57 8.95 -0.90 -0.13
CA ALA A 57 9.62 -2.17 0.13
C ALA A 57 9.74 -2.45 1.64
N ASN A 58 10.07 -1.43 2.43
CA ASN A 58 10.16 -1.56 3.88
C ASN A 58 8.81 -1.89 4.53
N PHE A 59 7.73 -1.20 4.17
CA PHE A 59 6.39 -1.49 4.69
C PHE A 59 5.87 -2.86 4.24
N LYS A 60 6.09 -3.23 2.97
CA LYS A 60 5.76 -4.56 2.45
C LYS A 60 6.44 -5.66 3.26
N ASN A 61 7.75 -5.51 3.50
CA ASN A 61 8.51 -6.44 4.33
C ASN A 61 7.97 -6.52 5.77
N GLN A 62 7.58 -5.39 6.37
CA GLN A 62 6.96 -5.38 7.71
C GLN A 62 5.64 -6.15 7.73
N LEU A 63 4.76 -5.92 6.75
CA LEU A 63 3.46 -6.60 6.62
C LEU A 63 3.61 -8.11 6.36
N GLN A 64 4.60 -8.50 5.55
CA GLN A 64 4.91 -9.91 5.32
C GLN A 64 5.45 -10.59 6.58
N ARG A 65 6.31 -9.91 7.35
CA ARG A 65 6.87 -10.44 8.60
C ARG A 65 5.83 -10.69 9.68
N VAL A 66 4.77 -9.88 9.74
CA VAL A 66 3.64 -10.11 10.66
C VAL A 66 2.65 -11.15 10.14
N GLY A 67 2.86 -11.69 8.93
CA GLY A 67 2.01 -12.70 8.35
C GLY A 67 0.65 -12.18 7.89
N ALA A 68 0.57 -10.92 7.47
CA ALA A 68 -0.67 -10.34 6.94
C ALA A 68 -1.14 -11.12 5.69
N SER A 69 -2.41 -11.52 5.66
CA SER A 69 -3.03 -12.34 4.61
C SER A 69 -3.49 -11.53 3.39
N ILE A 70 -2.63 -10.62 2.96
CA ILE A 70 -2.86 -9.70 1.84
C ILE A 70 -2.66 -10.43 0.51
N ASP A 71 -3.51 -10.14 -0.46
CA ASP A 71 -3.31 -10.54 -1.85
C ASP A 71 -2.35 -9.57 -2.56
N TRP A 72 -1.06 -9.92 -2.54
CA TRP A 72 0.00 -9.14 -3.20
C TRP A 72 -0.06 -9.19 -4.74
N THR A 73 -0.86 -10.08 -5.34
CA THR A 73 -1.01 -10.12 -6.81
C THR A 73 -1.80 -8.92 -7.34
N ARG A 74 -2.54 -8.24 -6.47
CA ARG A 74 -3.37 -7.07 -6.76
C ARG A 74 -2.84 -5.80 -6.07
N GLU A 75 -1.52 -5.74 -5.89
CA GLU A 75 -0.85 -4.57 -5.34
C GLU A 75 -0.86 -3.42 -6.36
N ILE A 76 -1.25 -2.22 -5.90
CA ILE A 76 -1.33 -1.02 -6.73
C ILE A 76 -0.47 0.09 -6.12
N ASN A 77 0.23 0.84 -6.97
CA ASN A 77 0.99 2.01 -6.58
C ASN A 77 0.48 3.23 -7.34
N THR A 78 0.09 4.29 -6.64
CA THR A 78 -0.44 5.50 -7.30
C THR A 78 0.58 6.21 -8.16
N SER A 79 1.89 6.04 -7.89
CA SER A 79 2.97 6.64 -8.69
C SER A 79 3.31 5.92 -9.99
N ASP A 80 2.69 4.76 -10.26
CA ASP A 80 2.91 4.01 -11.49
C ASP A 80 2.17 4.66 -12.68
N PRO A 81 2.84 4.90 -13.83
CA PRO A 81 2.18 5.32 -15.07
C PRO A 81 1.01 4.45 -15.50
N ALA A 82 1.05 3.15 -15.23
CA ALA A 82 -0.06 2.24 -15.49
C ALA A 82 -1.30 2.54 -14.64
N TYR A 83 -1.14 3.20 -13.48
CA TYR A 83 -2.22 3.63 -12.61
C TYR A 83 -2.71 5.04 -12.95
N TYR A 84 -1.82 6.05 -12.88
CA TYR A 84 -2.27 7.45 -12.99
C TYR A 84 -2.79 7.82 -14.39
N LYS A 85 -2.54 7.03 -15.43
CA LYS A 85 -3.18 7.20 -16.75
C LYS A 85 -4.70 7.20 -16.65
N TRP A 86 -5.27 6.41 -15.73
CA TRP A 86 -6.71 6.36 -15.51
C TRP A 86 -7.19 7.60 -14.79
N THR A 87 -6.40 8.11 -13.85
CA THR A 87 -6.67 9.40 -13.21
C THR A 87 -6.68 10.52 -14.26
N GLN A 88 -5.69 10.56 -15.14
CA GLN A 88 -5.64 11.54 -16.24
C GLN A 88 -6.87 11.44 -17.15
N TRP A 89 -7.27 10.23 -17.54
CA TRP A 89 -8.47 10.00 -18.35
C TRP A 89 -9.77 10.48 -17.69
N ILE A 90 -9.90 10.37 -16.36
CA ILE A 90 -11.08 10.87 -15.64
C ILE A 90 -11.16 12.41 -15.67
N PHE A 91 -10.01 13.09 -15.74
CA PHE A 91 -9.96 14.55 -15.75
C PHE A 91 -10.03 15.19 -17.15
N THR A 92 -9.92 14.39 -18.23
CA THR A 92 -10.10 14.85 -19.62
C THR A 92 -11.54 14.76 -20.06
#